data_AF-G8QMP3-F1
#
_entry.id   AF-G8QMP3-F1
#
_cell.length_a   1.000
_cell.length_b   1.000
_cell.length_c   1.000
_cell.angle_alpha   90.00
_cell.angle_beta   90.00
_cell.angle_gamma   90.00
#
_symmetry.space_group_name_H-M   'P 1'
#
loop_
_entity.id
_entity.type
_entity.pdbx_description
1 polymer ?
#
loop_
_entity_poly.entity_id
_entity_poly.type
_entity_poly.pdbx_seq_one_letter_code
_entity_poly.pdbx_strand_id
1 'polypeptide(L)'
;MYSHLVACTGWEWDYIAENVDLPRLKALNHHWADNPPIHRMVAAFFGIEPTTAAEKTQSIEQAAEFIPVETLSEADFDALLRQHGLPTGE
;
A
#
# COMPACT_ATOMS: atom_id res chain seq x y z
N MET A 1 4.56 3.69 -7.90
CA MET A 1 5.65 2.88 -8.50
C MET A 1 6.13 3.50 -9.80
N TYR A 2 5.29 3.56 -10.84
CA TYR A 2 5.64 4.19 -12.14
C TYR A 2 6.23 5.59 -12.01
N SER A 3 5.58 6.48 -11.25
CA SER A 3 6.09 7.84 -11.00
C SER A 3 7.53 7.88 -10.47
N HIS A 4 7.91 6.94 -9.60
CA HIS A 4 9.28 6.85 -9.09
C HIS A 4 10.26 6.41 -10.19
N LEU A 5 9.88 5.44 -11.02
CA LEU A 5 10.70 4.99 -12.15
C LEU A 5 10.91 6.13 -13.17
N VAL A 6 9.84 6.87 -13.52
CA VAL A 6 9.90 8.06 -14.38
C VAL A 6 10.87 9.09 -13.79
N ALA A 7 10.74 9.41 -12.50
CA ALA A 7 11.61 10.39 -11.83
C ALA A 7 13.08 9.94 -11.74
N CYS A 8 13.35 8.63 -11.69
CA CYS A 8 14.71 8.09 -11.62
C CYS A 8 15.38 7.94 -12.98
N THR A 9 14.62 7.62 -14.03
CA THR A 9 15.15 7.16 -15.32
C THR A 9 14.83 8.09 -16.48
N GLY A 10 13.80 8.94 -16.35
CA GLY A 10 13.26 9.75 -17.44
C GLY A 10 12.43 8.96 -18.46
N TRP A 11 12.12 7.69 -18.20
CA TRP A 11 11.28 6.89 -19.09
C TRP A 11 9.81 7.28 -19.02
N GLU A 12 9.12 7.15 -20.15
CA GLU A 12 7.68 7.33 -20.24
C GLU A 12 6.92 6.18 -19.58
N TRP A 13 5.66 6.46 -19.20
CA TRP A 13 4.81 5.49 -18.52
C TRP A 13 4.59 4.21 -19.32
N ASP A 14 4.30 4.34 -20.61
CA ASP A 14 4.03 3.21 -21.49
C ASP A 14 5.27 2.33 -21.67
N TYR A 15 6.45 2.96 -21.81
CA TYR A 15 7.70 2.23 -21.92
C TYR A 15 7.96 1.39 -20.67
N ILE A 16 7.72 1.94 -19.48
CA ILE A 16 7.88 1.20 -18.23
C ILE A 16 6.90 0.03 -18.18
N ALA A 17 5.64 0.24 -18.58
CA ALA A 17 4.61 -0.80 -18.51
C ALA A 17 4.93 -2.00 -19.43
N GLU A 18 5.51 -1.73 -20.60
CA GLU A 18 5.83 -2.75 -21.59
C GLU A 18 7.17 -3.45 -21.33
N ASN A 19 8.13 -2.78 -20.69
CA ASN A 19 9.52 -3.26 -20.63
C ASN A 19 10.01 -3.60 -19.21
N VAL A 20 9.40 -3.03 -18.17
CA VAL A 20 9.82 -3.22 -16.78
C VAL A 20 8.95 -4.27 -16.10
N ASP A 21 9.51 -5.47 -15.97
CA ASP A 21 8.91 -6.57 -15.20
C ASP A 21 9.40 -6.57 -13.73
N LEU A 22 8.79 -7.44 -12.91
CA LEU A 22 9.17 -7.55 -11.49
C LEU A 22 10.65 -7.91 -11.28
N PRO A 23 11.26 -8.84 -12.04
CA PRO A 23 12.70 -9.10 -11.95
C PRO A 23 13.58 -7.88 -12.24
N ARG A 24 13.29 -7.11 -13.31
CA ARG A 24 14.03 -5.88 -13.64
C ARG A 24 13.84 -4.82 -12.57
N LEU A 25 12.63 -4.66 -12.05
CA LEU A 25 12.35 -3.75 -10.93
C LEU A 25 13.17 -4.13 -9.68
N LYS A 26 13.28 -5.42 -9.38
CA LYS A 26 14.13 -5.90 -8.28
C LYS A 26 15.61 -5.58 -8.51
N ALA A 27 16.11 -5.76 -9.72
CA ALA A 27 17.49 -5.42 -10.07
C ALA A 27 17.76 -3.91 -9.93
N LEU A 28 16.84 -3.06 -10.39
CA LEU A 28 16.91 -1.60 -10.22
C LEU A 28 16.95 -1.22 -8.73
N ASN A 29 16.06 -1.79 -7.92
CA ASN A 29 16.04 -1.54 -6.48
C ASN A 29 17.35 -1.97 -5.79
N HIS A 30 17.93 -3.12 -6.19
CA HIS A 30 19.22 -3.56 -5.66
C HIS A 30 20.34 -2.58 -6.03
N HIS A 31 20.40 -2.15 -7.29
CA HIS A 31 21.37 -1.15 -7.73
C HIS A 31 21.23 0.18 -6.97
N TRP A 32 20.01 0.64 -6.75
CA TRP A 32 19.71 1.88 -6.03
C TRP A 32 19.96 1.80 -4.52
N ALA A 33 20.18 0.62 -3.94
CA ALA A 33 20.60 0.50 -2.56
C ALA A 33 22.02 1.07 -2.36
N ASP A 34 22.91 0.79 -3.32
CA ASP A 34 24.30 1.27 -3.31
C ASP A 34 24.45 2.62 -4.01
N ASN A 35 23.63 2.88 -5.03
CA ASN A 35 23.69 4.08 -5.88
C ASN A 35 22.32 4.75 -5.98
N PRO A 36 21.83 5.41 -4.91
CA PRO A 36 20.49 5.96 -4.87
C PRO A 36 20.28 7.08 -5.89
N PRO A 37 19.06 7.22 -6.46
CA PRO A 37 18.72 8.34 -7.32
C PRO A 37 18.97 9.70 -6.66
N ILE A 38 19.42 10.69 -7.43
CA ILE A 38 19.91 11.98 -6.91
C ILE A 38 18.91 12.69 -6.00
N HIS A 39 17.62 12.66 -6.34
CA HIS A 39 16.59 13.33 -5.54
C HIS A 39 16.46 12.74 -4.12
N ARG A 40 16.82 11.46 -3.93
CA ARG A 40 16.88 10.85 -2.60
C ARG A 40 18.11 11.30 -1.81
N MET A 41 19.27 11.39 -2.46
CA MET A 41 20.49 11.90 -1.84
C MET A 41 20.32 13.36 -1.40
N VAL A 42 19.71 14.18 -2.26
CA VAL A 42 19.43 15.60 -1.98
C VAL A 42 18.42 15.75 -0.85
N ALA A 43 17.34 14.96 -0.84
CA ALA A 43 16.39 14.96 0.28
C ALA A 43 17.08 14.62 1.61
N ALA A 44 17.92 13.58 1.62
CA ALA A 44 18.70 13.21 2.81
C ALA A 44 19.68 14.31 3.23
N PHE A 45 20.36 14.96 2.29
CA PHE A 45 21.28 16.07 2.55
C PHE A 45 20.59 17.26 3.24
N PHE A 46 19.34 17.55 2.83
CA PHE A 46 18.53 18.61 3.44
C PHE A 46 17.74 18.17 4.68
N GLY A 47 17.83 16.91 5.10
CA GLY A 47 17.05 16.39 6.22
C GLY A 47 15.55 16.29 5.94
N ILE A 48 15.15 16.17 4.67
CA ILE A 48 13.75 15.95 4.29
C ILE A 48 13.43 14.48 4.52
N GLU A 49 12.63 14.21 5.55
CA GLU A 49 12.15 12.86 5.83
C GLU A 49 10.99 12.48 4.90
N PRO A 50 10.90 11.22 4.45
CA PRO A 50 9.72 10.74 3.75
C PRO A 50 8.50 10.92 4.65
N THR A 51 7.46 11.58 4.15
CA THR A 51 6.13 11.45 4.75
C THR A 51 5.70 10.01 4.52
N THR A 52 6.06 9.12 5.45
CA THR A 52 5.47 7.79 5.49
C THR A 52 3.97 8.02 5.58
N ALA A 53 3.23 7.53 4.59
CA ALA A 53 1.78 7.43 4.65
C ALA A 53 1.36 6.36 5.70
N ALA A 54 1.95 6.42 6.89
CA ALA A 54 1.70 5.57 8.04
C ALA A 54 0.60 6.14 8.94
N GLU A 55 -0.01 7.28 8.59
CA GLU A 55 -1.20 7.81 9.27
C GLU A 55 -2.52 7.41 8.60
N LYS A 56 -2.57 6.20 8.03
CA LYS A 56 -3.85 5.56 7.74
C LYS A 56 -3.86 4.16 8.35
N THR A 57 -3.69 4.09 9.67
CA THR A 57 -4.52 3.13 10.40
C THR A 57 -5.94 3.64 10.24
N GLN A 58 -6.61 3.24 9.16
CA GLN A 58 -8.03 3.49 9.00
C GLN A 58 -8.70 2.71 10.12
N SER A 59 -9.12 3.43 11.16
CA SER A 59 -9.90 2.80 12.21
C SER A 59 -11.21 2.31 11.60
N ILE A 60 -11.83 1.29 12.19
CA ILE A 60 -13.12 0.76 11.70
C ILE A 60 -14.16 1.88 11.63
N GLU A 61 -14.06 2.86 12.53
CA GLU A 61 -14.90 4.06 12.59
C GLU A 61 -14.69 4.99 11.39
N GLN A 62 -13.47 5.09 10.85
CA GLN A 62 -13.19 5.85 9.63
C GLN A 62 -13.70 5.14 8.37
N ALA A 63 -13.76 3.80 8.39
CA ALA A 63 -14.37 3.03 7.30
C ALA A 63 -15.90 3.14 7.30
N ALA A 64 -16.52 3.35 8.47
CA ALA A 64 -17.96 3.51 8.63
C ALA A 64 -18.54 4.77 7.93
N GLU A 65 -17.70 5.75 7.58
CA GLU A 65 -18.11 6.92 6.78
C GLU A 65 -18.48 6.55 5.33
N PHE A 66 -17.87 5.48 4.80
CA PHE A 66 -18.03 5.08 3.40
C PHE A 66 -18.78 3.74 3.22
N ILE A 67 -18.86 2.93 4.28
CA ILE A 67 -19.55 1.65 4.31
C ILE A 67 -20.50 1.68 5.50
N PRO A 68 -21.81 1.42 5.34
CA PRO A 68 -22.71 1.33 6.48
C PRO A 68 -22.28 0.17 7.37
N VAL A 69 -21.70 0.50 8.52
CA VAL A 69 -21.32 -0.46 9.56
C VAL A 69 -22.45 -0.48 10.58
N GLU A 70 -23.11 -1.63 10.71
CA GLU A 70 -24.10 -1.87 11.75
C GLU A 70 -23.45 -2.68 12.88
N THR A 71 -23.60 -2.21 14.12
CA THR A 71 -23.14 -2.95 15.29
C THR A 71 -24.15 -4.03 15.63
N LEU A 72 -23.74 -5.29 15.58
CA LEU A 72 -24.59 -6.44 15.90
C LEU A 72 -24.20 -7.03 17.26
N SER A 73 -25.18 -7.52 18.02
CA SER A 73 -24.89 -8.28 19.23
C SER A 73 -24.26 -9.63 18.87
N GLU A 74 -23.42 -10.17 19.76
CA GLU A 74 -22.78 -11.49 19.55
C GLU A 74 -23.82 -12.59 19.28
N ALA A 75 -24.94 -12.56 20.00
CA ALA A 75 -26.03 -13.52 19.84
C ALA A 75 -26.69 -13.44 18.46
N ASP A 76 -26.90 -12.23 17.94
CA ASP A 76 -27.50 -12.04 16.61
C ASP A 76 -26.51 -12.39 15.49
N PHE A 77 -25.22 -12.12 15.69
CA PHE A 77 -24.16 -12.52 14.76
C PHE A 77 -24.06 -14.04 14.66
N ASP A 78 -24.06 -14.74 15.79
CA ASP A 78 -24.05 -16.20 15.82
C ASP A 78 -25.29 -16.82 15.19
N ALA A 79 -26.46 -16.19 15.37
CA ALA A 79 -27.69 -16.60 14.70
C ALA A 79 -27.56 -16.51 13.16
N LEU A 80 -26.92 -15.45 12.65
CA LEU A 80 -26.64 -15.30 11.22
C LEU A 80 -25.65 -16.35 10.72
N LEU A 81 -24.58 -16.62 11.47
CA LEU A 81 -23.62 -17.66 11.11
C LEU A 81 -24.31 -19.02 10.99
N ARG A 82 -25.17 -19.37 11.96
CA ARG A 82 -25.96 -20.61 11.92
C ARG A 82 -26.92 -20.64 10.74
N GLN A 83 -27.59 -19.53 10.42
CA GLN A 83 -28.48 -19.41 9.26
C GLN A 83 -27.75 -19.70 7.94
N HIS A 84 -26.48 -19.28 7.85
CA HIS A 84 -25.63 -19.51 6.68
C HIS A 84 -24.82 -20.83 6.74
N GLY A 85 -25.04 -21.66 7.77
CA GLY A 85 -24.39 -22.98 7.92
C GLY A 85 -22.92 -22.91 8.34
N LEU A 86 -22.50 -21.78 8.92
CA LEU A 86 -21.14 -21.57 9.42
C LEU A 86 -21.04 -21.97 10.91
N PRO A 87 -19.90 -22.51 11.36
CA PRO A 87 -19.72 -22.87 12.76
C PRO A 87 -19.58 -21.61 13.63
N THR A 88 -20.30 -21.59 14.76
CA THR A 88 -20.12 -20.60 15.84
C THR A 88 -19.14 -21.17 16.87
N GLY A 89 -18.24 -20.35 17.42
CA GLY A 89 -17.33 -20.78 18.48
C GLY A 89 -18.09 -21.07 19.77
N GLU A 90 -17.88 -22.24 20.36
CA GLU A 90 -18.22 -22.51 21.77
C GLU A 90 -17.12 -22.00 22.70
#